data_AF-A0A3D4CXI0-F1
#
_entry.id   AF-A0A3D4CXI0-F1
#
_cell.length_a   1.000
_cell.length_b   1.000
_cell.length_c   1.000
_cell.angle_alpha   90.00
_cell.angle_beta   90.00
_cell.angle_gamma   90.00
#
_symmetry.space_group_name_H-M   'P 1'
#
loop_
_entity.id
_entity.type
_entity.pdbx_description
1 polymer ?
#
loop_
_entity_poly.entity_id
_entity_poly.type
_entity_poly.pdbx_seq_one_letter_code
_entity_poly.pdbx_strand_id
1 'polypeptide(L)' 'MEILLAFAVGILVGIIFSACKLPVPAPPALAGVVGIAGIYLGAHAWPLLARIFS' A
#
# COMPACT_ATOMS: atom_id res chain seq x y z
N MET A 1 -11.38 2.69 11.87
CA MET A 1 -10.34 3.00 12.86
C MET A 1 -9.01 2.33 12.52
N GLU A 2 -9.05 1.07 12.07
CA GLU A 2 -7.87 0.31 11.63
C GLU A 2 -7.01 1.02 10.58
N ILE A 3 -7.61 1.68 9.60
CA ILE A 3 -6.88 2.46 8.57
C ILE A 3 -6.04 3.57 9.18
N LEU A 4 -6.60 4.30 10.16
CA LEU A 4 -5.91 5.41 10.82
C LEU A 4 -4.73 4.89 11.65
N LEU A 5 -4.93 3.76 12.34
CA LEU A 5 -3.90 3.07 13.10
C LEU A 5 -2.79 2.53 12.19
N ALA A 6 -3.13 1.88 11.07
CA ALA A 6 -2.16 1.37 10.11
C ALA A 6 -1.31 2.50 9.51
N PHE A 7 -1.94 3.63 9.19
CA PHE A 7 -1.24 4.82 8.72
C PHE A 7 -0.29 5.40 9.79
N ALA A 8 -0.77 5.55 11.02
CA ALA A 8 0.05 6.03 12.14
C ALA A 8 1.24 5.11 12.45
N VAL A 9 1.02 3.79 12.43
CA VAL A 9 2.08 2.78 12.58
C VAL A 9 3.08 2.88 11.42
N GLY A 10 2.61 3.01 10.18
CA GLY A 10 3.49 3.18 9.02
C GLY A 10 4.40 4.41 9.14
N ILE A 11 3.85 5.55 9.61
CA ILE A 11 4.62 6.76 9.90
C ILE A 11 5.67 6.48 10.99
N LEU A 12 5.24 5.91 12.13
CA LEU A 12 6.13 5.64 13.25
C LEU A 12 7.28 4.70 12.86
N VAL A 13 6.98 3.60 12.17
CA VAL A 13 7.99 2.65 11.69
C VAL A 13 8.96 3.33 10.72
N GLY A 14 8.45 4.14 9.78
CA GLY A 14 9.30 4.91 8.86
C GLY A 14 10.26 5.85 9.60
N ILE A 15 9.75 6.59 10.60
CA ILE A 15 10.56 7.49 11.42
C ILE A 15 11.63 6.72 12.18
N ILE A 16 11.26 5.62 12.87
CA ILE A 16 12.21 4.83 13.67
C ILE A 16 13.31 4.25 12.80
N PHE A 17 12.97 3.62 11.67
CA PHE A 17 13.95 2.98 10.80
C PHE A 17 14.87 4.00 10.14
N SER A 18 14.32 5.14 9.69
CA SER A 18 15.13 6.22 9.13
C SER A 18 16.06 6.85 10.18
N ALA A 19 15.58 7.03 11.43
CA ALA A 19 16.39 7.55 12.53
C ALA A 19 17.53 6.59 12.91
N CYS A 20 17.27 5.28 12.90
CA CYS A 20 18.26 4.25 13.16
C CYS A 20 19.16 3.91 11.94
N LYS A 21 18.97 4.58 10.79
CA LYS A 21 19.65 4.28 9.51
C LYS A 21 19.51 2.81 9.09
N LEU A 22 18.39 2.18 9.45
CA LEU A 22 18.07 0.81 9.07
C LEU A 22 17.38 0.80 7.70
N PRO A 23 17.55 -0.28 6.90
CA PRO A 23 16.80 -0.44 5.66
C PRO A 23 15.30 -0.46 5.98
N VAL A 24 14.54 0.42 5.32
CA VAL A 24 13.11 0.58 5.57
C VAL A 24 12.37 -0.69 5.09
N PRO A 25 11.45 -1.26 5.89
CA PRO A 25 10.72 -2.49 5.54
C PRO A 25 9.62 -2.26 4.48
N ALA A 26 9.31 -1.01 4.14
CA ALA A 26 8.33 -0.62 3.12
C ALA A 26 8.89 -0.79 1.70
N PRO A 27 8.03 -0.83 0.66
CA PRO A 27 8.49 -0.94 -0.73
C PRO A 27 9.56 0.11 -1.05
N PRO A 28 10.67 -0.28 -1.71
CA PRO A 28 11.86 0.55 -1.86
C PRO A 28 11.65 1.82 -2.71
N ALA A 29 10.50 1.95 -3.39
CA ALA A 29 10.13 3.11 -4.19
C ALA A 29 8.63 3.38 -4.13
N LEU A 30 8.24 4.63 -4.40
CA LEU A 30 6.84 5.04 -4.59
C LEU A 30 6.13 4.15 -5.62
N ALA A 31 6.86 3.71 -6.66
CA ALA A 31 6.37 2.77 -7.67
C ALA A 31 5.84 1.46 -7.06
N GLY A 32 6.47 0.93 -6.00
CA GLY A 32 6.01 -0.28 -5.32
C GLY A 32 4.68 -0.06 -4.59
N VAL A 33 4.51 1.07 -3.92
CA VAL A 33 3.26 1.44 -3.24
C VAL A 33 2.13 1.61 -4.25
N VAL A 34 2.38 2.32 -5.35
CA VAL A 34 1.42 2.52 -6.44
C VAL A 34 1.05 1.19 -7.11
N GLY A 35 2.02 0.27 -7.28
CA GLY A 35 1.77 -1.08 -7.81
C GLY A 35 0.82 -1.88 -6.93
N ILE A 36 1.03 -1.91 -5.60
CA ILE A 36 0.14 -2.61 -4.66
C ILE A 36 -1.27 -2.01 -4.70
N ALA A 37 -1.39 -0.67 -4.74
CA ALA A 37 -2.68 0.00 -4.88
C ALA A 37 -3.39 -0.38 -6.19
N GLY A 38 -2.65 -0.43 -7.31
CA GLY A 38 -3.17 -0.86 -8.61
C GLY A 38 -3.67 -2.32 -8.60
N ILE A 39 -2.96 -3.23 -7.95
CA ILE A 39 -3.37 -4.63 -7.78
C ILE A 39 -4.70 -4.70 -7.01
N TYR A 40 -4.80 -3.98 -5.90
CA TYR A 40 -6.02 -3.95 -5.08
C TYR A 40 -7.22 -3.41 -5.86
N LEU A 41 -7.04 -2.29 -6.57
CA LEU A 41 -8.07 -1.69 -7.40
C LEU A 41 -8.47 -2.59 -8.57
N GLY A 42 -7.50 -3.20 -9.24
CA GLY A 42 -7.76 -4.14 -10.33
C GLY A 42 -8.61 -5.34 -9.89
N ALA A 43 -8.31 -5.91 -8.72
CA ALA A 43 -9.10 -7.00 -8.15
C ALA A 43 -10.56 -6.60 -7.87
N HIS A 44 -10.78 -5.35 -7.44
CA HIS A 44 -12.14 -4.82 -7.20
C HIS A 44 -12.85 -4.35 -8.47
N ALA A 45 -12.09 -3.95 -9.50
CA ALA A 45 -12.64 -3.53 -10.79
C ALA A 45 -13.05 -4.73 -11.66
N TRP A 46 -12.40 -5.88 -11.52
CA TRP A 46 -12.67 -7.07 -12.35
C TRP A 46 -14.15 -7.51 -12.34
N PRO A 47 -14.85 -7.61 -11.20
CA PRO A 47 -16.27 -7.96 -11.19
C PRO A 47 -17.16 -6.96 -11.94
N LEU A 48 -16.77 -5.68 -12.00
CA LEU A 48 -17.49 -4.67 -12.76
C LEU A 48 -17.24 -4.82 -14.26
N LEU A 49 -15.98 -5.06 -14.66
CA LEU A 49 -15.60 -5.30 -16.05
C LEU A 49 -16.22 -6.59 -16.60
N ALA A 50 -16.24 -7.66 -15.81
CA ALA A 50 -16.81 -8.95 -16.19
C ALA A 50 -18.31 -8.85 -16.55
N ARG A 51 -19.05 -7.90 -15.96
CA ARG A 51 -20.48 -7.63 -16.28
C ARG A 51 -20.69 -7.02 -17.66
N ILE A 52 -19.65 -6.45 -18.27
CA ILE A 52 -19.73 -5.85 -19.62
C ILE A 52 -19.68 -6.94 -20.70
N PHE A 53 -19.07 -8.09 -20.40
CA PHE A 53 -18.88 -9.20 -21.33
C PHE A 53 -19.89 -10.34 -21.14
N SER A 54 -20.85 -10.20 -20.22
CA SER A 54 -21.95 -11.14 -19.94
C SER A 54 -23.28 -10.53 -20.31
#